data_AF-A0A6M0ABV4-F1
#
_entry.id   AF-A0A6M0ABV4-F1
#
_cell.length_a   1.000
_cell.length_b   1.000
_cell.length_c   1.000
_cell.angle_alpha   90.00
_cell.angle_beta   90.00
_cell.angle_gamma   90.00
#
_symmetry.space_group_name_H-M   'P 1'
#
loop_
_entity.id
_entity.type
_entity.pdbx_description
1 polymer ?
#
loop_
_entity_poly.entity_id
_entity_poly.type
_entity_poly.pdbx_seq_one_letter_code
_entity_poly.pdbx_strand_id
1 'polypeptide(L)'
;MFKGNQKGLLHQQSWTRKHRSGKKKERKKKPIQEKESYRWLQTVIGASVGLVEKAKLIHVAVRVADIFELFAQQRCGNSELLILREYNRRVKEEMGYLLPMIELWPTNGTMTINLERNPKRPARPRNVANSRDESHTGSASCITPNLTINNQWKLTYYW
;
A
#
# COMPACT_ATOMS: atom_id res chain seq x y z
N MET A 1 2.11 21.69 13.83
CA MET A 1 1.19 20.54 13.95
C MET A 1 0.27 20.55 12.73
N PHE A 2 0.41 19.60 11.81
CA PHE A 2 -0.52 19.48 10.67
C PHE A 2 -1.86 18.99 11.20
N LYS A 3 -2.89 19.84 11.18
CA LYS A 3 -4.27 19.42 11.46
C LYS A 3 -4.87 18.91 10.16
N GLY A 4 -5.02 17.58 10.06
CA GLY A 4 -5.80 16.97 9.00
C GLY A 4 -7.29 17.24 9.22
N ASN A 5 -7.93 17.95 8.28
CA ASN A 5 -9.36 18.17 8.31
C ASN A 5 -10.07 17.05 7.56
N GLN A 6 -11.04 16.39 8.19
CA GLN A 6 -11.86 15.36 7.56
C GLN A 6 -12.69 15.98 6.43
N LYS A 7 -12.63 15.38 5.23
CA LYS A 7 -13.35 15.89 4.04
C LYS A 7 -14.58 15.07 3.68
N GLY A 8 -14.71 13.85 4.20
CA GLY A 8 -15.84 12.96 3.95
C GLY A 8 -15.41 11.54 3.63
N LEU A 9 -16.41 10.71 3.31
CA LEU A 9 -16.24 9.31 2.90
C LEU A 9 -16.11 9.23 1.37
N LEU A 10 -15.00 8.69 0.87
CA LEU A 10 -14.77 8.55 -0.58
C LEU A 10 -15.28 7.22 -1.15
N HIS A 11 -15.12 6.14 -0.39
CA HIS A 11 -15.48 4.81 -0.84
C HIS A 11 -15.81 3.91 0.36
N GLN A 12 -16.86 3.10 0.22
CA GLN A 12 -17.23 2.06 1.17
C GLN A 12 -17.62 0.80 0.42
N GLN A 13 -17.13 -0.34 0.92
CA GLN A 13 -17.50 -1.65 0.45
C GLN A 13 -17.99 -2.49 1.62
N SER A 14 -19.18 -3.08 1.47
CA SER A 14 -19.80 -3.95 2.45
C SER A 14 -19.96 -5.35 1.86
N TRP A 15 -19.58 -6.40 2.59
CA TRP A 15 -19.76 -7.78 2.16
C TRP A 15 -19.97 -8.70 3.36
N THR A 16 -20.59 -9.84 3.11
CA THR A 16 -20.71 -10.93 4.09
C THR A 16 -19.80 -12.09 3.69
N ARG A 17 -19.22 -12.76 4.68
CA ARG A 17 -18.36 -13.90 4.45
C ARG A 17 -19.23 -15.17 4.37
N LYS A 18 -19.12 -15.94 3.28
CA LYS A 18 -19.64 -17.31 3.23
C LYS A 18 -18.85 -18.20 4.20
N HIS A 19 -19.52 -19.13 4.89
CA HIS A 19 -18.92 -20.03 5.89
C HIS A 19 -17.64 -20.69 5.33
N ARG A 20 -16.56 -20.73 6.14
CA ARG A 20 -15.22 -21.09 5.64
C ARG A 20 -14.58 -22.21 6.45
N SER A 21 -14.16 -23.28 5.78
CA SER A 21 -13.18 -24.25 6.28
C SER A 21 -11.74 -23.81 5.94
N GLY A 22 -10.76 -24.23 6.73
CA GLY A 22 -9.37 -23.75 6.70
C GLY A 22 -8.61 -24.04 5.40
N LYS A 23 -8.67 -23.13 4.42
CA LYS A 23 -8.03 -23.28 3.09
C LYS A 23 -6.73 -22.47 2.94
N LYS A 24 -5.84 -22.49 3.95
CA LYS A 24 -4.56 -21.71 3.92
C LYS A 24 -3.70 -22.05 2.70
N LYS A 25 -3.64 -23.33 2.31
CA LYS A 25 -2.86 -23.83 1.16
C LYS A 25 -3.41 -23.35 -0.19
N GLU A 26 -4.73 -23.25 -0.33
CA GLU A 26 -5.37 -22.82 -1.60
C GLU A 26 -5.26 -21.31 -1.84
N ARG A 27 -5.04 -20.49 -0.80
CA ARG A 27 -4.96 -19.02 -0.93
C ARG A 27 -3.90 -18.57 -1.93
N LYS A 28 -2.78 -19.28 -2.05
CA LYS A 28 -1.71 -18.96 -3.01
C LYS A 28 -2.12 -19.23 -4.46
N LYS A 29 -3.03 -20.18 -4.70
CA LYS A 29 -3.48 -20.58 -6.05
C LYS A 29 -4.62 -19.71 -6.59
N LYS A 30 -5.34 -19.02 -5.70
CA LYS A 30 -6.47 -18.17 -6.10
C LYS A 30 -5.99 -16.88 -6.76
N PRO A 31 -6.67 -16.40 -7.82
CA PRO A 31 -6.48 -15.05 -8.33
C PRO A 31 -6.83 -14.02 -7.25
N ILE A 32 -6.27 -12.80 -7.34
CA ILE A 32 -6.48 -11.76 -6.32
C ILE A 32 -7.97 -11.44 -6.13
N GLN A 33 -8.75 -11.45 -7.21
CA GLN A 33 -10.18 -11.14 -7.25
C GLN A 33 -11.03 -12.07 -6.37
N GLU A 34 -10.58 -13.30 -6.13
CA GLU A 34 -11.25 -14.26 -5.24
C GLU A 34 -10.81 -14.15 -3.77
N LYS A 35 -9.85 -13.28 -3.47
CA LYS A 35 -9.33 -13.06 -2.12
C LYS A 35 -9.99 -11.84 -1.52
N GLU A 36 -10.19 -11.87 -0.20
CA GLU A 36 -10.67 -10.70 0.55
C GLU A 36 -9.71 -9.50 0.45
N SER A 37 -8.43 -9.74 0.20
CA SER A 37 -7.43 -8.69 -0.02
C SER A 37 -7.69 -7.88 -1.29
N TYR A 38 -8.54 -8.34 -2.21
CA TYR A 38 -8.96 -7.57 -3.39
C TYR A 38 -9.60 -6.23 -3.03
N ARG A 39 -10.23 -6.13 -1.85
CA ARG A 39 -10.84 -4.91 -1.34
C ARG A 39 -9.89 -3.70 -1.37
N TRP A 40 -8.58 -3.93 -1.19
CA TRP A 40 -7.58 -2.87 -1.22
C TRP A 40 -7.44 -2.27 -2.61
N LEU A 41 -7.43 -3.11 -3.66
CA LEU A 41 -7.36 -2.66 -5.05
C LEU A 41 -8.64 -1.92 -5.45
N GLN A 42 -9.79 -2.45 -5.03
CA GLN A 42 -11.09 -1.82 -5.27
C GLN A 42 -11.18 -0.45 -4.59
N THR A 43 -10.64 -0.32 -3.38
CA THR A 43 -10.64 0.94 -2.63
C THR A 43 -9.81 2.02 -3.33
N VAL A 44 -8.63 1.67 -3.88
CA VAL A 44 -7.80 2.63 -4.63
C VAL A 44 -8.55 3.18 -5.85
N ILE A 45 -9.24 2.31 -6.60
CA ILE A 45 -10.04 2.73 -7.76
C ILE A 45 -11.23 3.57 -7.30
N GLY A 46 -12.02 3.04 -6.36
CA GLY A 46 -13.24 3.66 -5.86
C GLY A 46 -13.01 5.03 -5.24
N ALA A 47 -11.95 5.20 -4.45
CA ALA A 47 -11.60 6.48 -3.84
C ALA A 47 -11.05 7.50 -4.84
N SER A 48 -10.60 7.05 -6.03
CA SER A 48 -10.10 7.94 -7.09
C SER A 48 -11.21 8.47 -8.00
N VAL A 49 -12.41 7.85 -7.98
CA VAL A 49 -13.54 8.25 -8.83
C VAL A 49 -13.94 9.69 -8.51
N GLY A 50 -13.99 10.54 -9.53
CA GLY A 50 -14.38 11.95 -9.41
C GLY A 50 -13.30 12.88 -8.85
N LEU A 51 -12.15 12.35 -8.43
CA LEU A 51 -11.00 13.08 -7.88
C LEU A 51 -9.74 13.03 -8.79
N VAL A 52 -9.82 12.30 -9.91
CA VAL A 52 -8.79 12.31 -10.95
C VAL A 52 -8.49 13.76 -11.34
N GLU A 53 -7.20 14.13 -11.32
CA GLU A 53 -6.67 15.48 -11.60
C GLU A 53 -7.08 16.62 -10.64
N LYS A 54 -8.07 16.43 -9.77
CA LYS A 54 -8.55 17.47 -8.84
C LYS A 54 -7.75 17.56 -7.55
N ALA A 55 -7.17 16.45 -7.11
CA ALA A 55 -6.44 16.38 -5.85
C ALA A 55 -5.35 15.32 -5.90
N LYS A 56 -4.28 15.51 -5.11
CA LYS A 56 -3.33 14.43 -4.83
C LYS A 56 -3.93 13.46 -3.81
N LEU A 57 -3.91 12.17 -4.12
CA LEU A 57 -4.41 11.10 -3.25
C LEU A 57 -3.22 10.32 -2.68
N ILE A 58 -3.18 10.17 -1.35
CA ILE A 58 -2.22 9.30 -0.67
C ILE A 58 -3.02 8.22 0.07
N HIS A 59 -2.96 6.99 -0.43
CA HIS A 59 -3.64 5.85 0.19
C HIS A 59 -2.79 5.32 1.34
N VAL A 60 -3.22 5.59 2.57
CA VAL A 60 -2.54 5.12 3.78
C VAL A 60 -3.17 3.82 4.25
N ALA A 61 -2.37 2.76 4.39
CA ALA A 61 -2.89 1.47 4.86
C ALA A 61 -1.93 0.72 5.79
N VAL A 62 -2.52 -0.15 6.60
CA VAL A 62 -1.81 -0.99 7.56
C VAL A 62 -1.14 -2.20 6.89
N ARG A 63 -0.35 -2.94 7.67
CA ARG A 63 0.46 -4.09 7.24
C ARG A 63 -0.27 -5.16 6.44
N VAL A 64 -1.56 -5.37 6.69
CA VAL A 64 -2.39 -6.34 5.96
C VAL A 64 -2.61 -5.94 4.49
N ALA A 65 -2.37 -4.68 4.14
CA ALA A 65 -2.41 -4.18 2.76
C ALA A 65 -1.05 -4.30 2.04
N ASP A 66 0.00 -4.79 2.70
CA ASP A 66 1.32 -5.01 2.08
C ASP A 66 1.30 -6.23 1.13
N ILE A 67 0.56 -6.11 0.02
CA ILE A 67 0.39 -7.15 -1.00
C ILE A 67 0.96 -6.66 -2.33
N PHE A 68 1.60 -7.56 -3.09
CA PHE A 68 2.24 -7.20 -4.36
C PHE A 68 1.24 -6.60 -5.35
N GLU A 69 0.04 -7.16 -5.43
CA GLU A 69 -1.00 -6.75 -6.37
C GLU A 69 -1.42 -5.28 -6.17
N LEU A 70 -1.34 -4.75 -4.95
CA LEU A 70 -1.65 -3.34 -4.67
C LEU A 70 -0.56 -2.41 -5.22
N PHE A 71 0.72 -2.78 -5.08
CA PHE A 71 1.83 -2.00 -5.64
C PHE A 71 1.84 -2.03 -7.17
N ALA A 72 1.57 -3.21 -7.75
CA ALA A 72 1.54 -3.45 -9.20
C ALA A 72 0.28 -2.89 -9.88
N GLN A 73 -0.76 -2.55 -9.13
CA GLN A 73 -1.96 -1.94 -9.67
C GLN A 73 -1.63 -0.59 -10.33
N GLN A 74 -2.09 -0.39 -11.56
CA GLN A 74 -2.00 0.89 -12.24
C GLN A 74 -2.80 1.96 -11.48
N ARG A 75 -2.20 3.13 -11.31
CA ARG A 75 -2.78 4.28 -10.62
C ARG A 75 -2.64 5.53 -11.48
N CYS A 76 -3.51 6.51 -11.26
CA CYS A 76 -3.34 7.84 -11.85
C CYS A 76 -2.05 8.47 -11.29
N GLY A 77 -1.39 9.32 -12.08
CA GLY A 77 -0.13 9.98 -11.66
C GLY A 77 -0.23 10.80 -10.36
N ASN A 78 -1.43 11.23 -9.97
CA ASN A 78 -1.71 11.93 -8.72
C ASN A 78 -2.08 11.00 -7.54
N SER A 79 -1.88 9.69 -7.66
CA SER A 79 -2.34 8.67 -6.70
C SER A 79 -1.17 7.82 -6.18
N GLU A 80 -0.78 8.07 -4.93
CA GLU A 80 0.37 7.49 -4.25
C GLU A 80 -0.04 6.54 -3.11
N LEU A 81 0.87 5.66 -2.70
CA LEU A 81 0.64 4.70 -1.62
C LEU A 81 1.60 4.96 -0.45
N LEU A 82 1.08 4.89 0.77
CA LEU A 82 1.86 4.82 2.01
C LEU A 82 1.40 3.60 2.82
N ILE A 83 2.09 2.49 2.64
CA ILE A 83 1.70 1.19 3.21
C ILE A 83 2.69 0.81 4.29
N LEU A 84 2.19 0.47 5.48
CA LEU A 84 3.04 -0.13 6.50
C LEU A 84 3.52 -1.49 6.01
N ARG A 85 4.83 -1.69 6.02
CA ARG A 85 5.46 -2.93 5.55
C ARG A 85 5.23 -4.09 6.53
N GLU A 86 4.93 -5.25 5.98
CA GLU A 86 4.84 -6.57 6.63
C GLU A 86 6.01 -7.44 6.19
N TYR A 87 6.29 -7.51 4.89
CA TYR A 87 7.23 -8.46 4.30
C TYR A 87 8.60 -7.86 4.00
N ASN A 88 9.67 -8.65 4.17
CA ASN A 88 11.00 -8.30 3.66
C ASN A 88 11.05 -8.54 2.17
N ARG A 89 10.70 -7.51 1.41
CA ARG A 89 10.68 -7.55 -0.05
C ARG A 89 12.11 -7.59 -0.58
N ARG A 90 12.34 -8.34 -1.65
CA ARG A 90 13.58 -8.27 -2.43
C ARG A 90 13.63 -6.95 -3.18
N VAL A 91 14.81 -6.36 -3.26
CA VAL A 91 15.10 -5.17 -4.08
C VAL A 91 15.89 -5.60 -5.31
N LYS A 92 15.90 -4.77 -6.36
CA LYS A 92 16.61 -5.10 -7.60
C LYS A 92 18.12 -4.93 -7.47
N GLU A 93 18.61 -4.06 -6.57
CA GLU A 93 20.05 -3.93 -6.33
C GLU A 93 20.63 -5.22 -5.73
N GLU A 94 21.74 -5.68 -6.31
CA GLU A 94 22.66 -6.74 -5.85
C GLU A 94 22.02 -8.02 -5.24
N MET A 95 20.76 -8.33 -5.57
CA MET A 95 19.96 -9.41 -4.99
C MET A 95 19.80 -9.29 -3.45
N GLY A 96 19.59 -8.07 -2.96
CA GLY A 96 19.37 -7.76 -1.55
C GLY A 96 17.92 -7.81 -1.08
N TYR A 97 17.73 -7.61 0.23
CA TYR A 97 16.43 -7.38 0.84
C TYR A 97 16.28 -5.93 1.32
N LEU A 98 15.05 -5.42 1.32
CA LEU A 98 14.73 -4.03 1.65
C LEU A 98 15.24 -3.58 3.03
N LEU A 99 15.10 -4.40 4.09
CA LEU A 99 15.55 -4.00 5.43
C LEU A 99 17.07 -3.80 5.54
N PRO A 100 17.91 -4.78 5.15
CA PRO A 100 19.36 -4.58 5.14
C PRO A 100 19.76 -3.33 4.35
N MET A 101 19.09 -3.06 3.23
CA MET A 101 19.38 -1.87 2.43
C MET A 101 19.03 -0.57 3.16
N ILE A 102 17.86 -0.49 3.80
CA ILE A 102 17.44 0.68 4.59
C ILE A 102 18.38 0.93 5.77
N GLU A 103 18.90 -0.12 6.41
CA GLU A 103 19.84 -0.01 7.53
C GLU A 103 21.20 0.55 7.12
N LEU A 104 21.62 0.29 5.87
CA LEU A 104 22.86 0.82 5.30
C LEU A 104 22.72 2.25 4.80
N TRP A 105 21.51 2.75 4.57
CA TRP A 105 21.32 4.10 4.06
C TRP A 105 21.75 5.16 5.08
N PRO A 106 22.43 6.22 4.62
CA PRO A 106 22.78 7.32 5.50
C PRO A 106 21.52 7.91 6.12
N THR A 107 21.59 8.22 7.42
CA THR A 107 20.50 8.91 8.10
C THR A 107 20.46 10.34 7.61
N ASN A 108 19.38 10.72 6.94
CA ASN A 108 19.20 12.08 6.40
C ASN A 108 18.64 13.05 7.44
N GLY A 109 18.25 12.55 8.62
CA GLY A 109 17.80 13.35 9.74
C GLY A 109 17.11 12.53 10.81
N THR A 110 16.91 13.14 11.97
CA THR A 110 16.17 12.55 13.09
C THR A 110 15.02 13.46 13.48
N MET A 111 13.93 12.85 13.91
CA MET A 111 12.77 13.57 14.44
C MET A 111 12.32 12.90 15.73
N THR A 112 12.15 13.70 16.78
CA THR A 112 11.53 13.23 18.02
C THR A 112 10.02 13.34 17.88
N ILE A 113 9.32 12.22 18.00
CA ILE A 113 7.87 12.19 17.99
C ILE A 113 7.39 12.03 19.44
N ASN A 114 6.57 12.97 19.88
CA ASN A 114 5.87 12.88 21.16
C ASN A 114 4.63 12.01 20.96
N LEU A 115 4.70 10.78 21.48
CA LEU A 115 3.57 9.87 21.48
C LEU A 115 2.69 10.18 22.69
N GLU A 116 1.49 10.70 22.40
CA GLU A 116 0.50 10.97 23.42
C GLU A 116 -0.04 9.67 24.07
N ARG A 117 -0.70 9.86 25.21
CA ARG A 117 -0.95 8.85 26.23
C ARG A 117 -1.91 7.74 25.77
N ASN A 118 -1.53 6.50 26.09
CA ASN A 118 -2.47 5.40 26.36
C ASN A 118 -2.78 5.43 27.87
N PRO A 119 -4.03 5.33 28.34
CA PRO A 119 -4.36 5.40 29.77
C PRO A 119 -3.53 4.47 30.68
N LYS A 120 -3.02 3.34 30.15
CA LYS A 120 -2.24 2.33 30.88
C LYS A 120 -0.70 2.49 30.80
N ARG A 121 -0.15 3.49 30.09
CA ARG A 121 1.31 3.69 29.96
C ARG A 121 1.70 5.17 29.96
N PRO A 122 2.80 5.57 30.65
CA PRO A 122 3.27 6.96 30.63
C PRO A 122 3.77 7.36 29.24
N ALA A 123 3.66 8.67 28.94
CA ALA A 123 4.21 9.24 27.71
C ALA A 123 5.73 9.09 27.68
N ARG A 124 6.29 8.85 26.49
CA ARG A 124 7.73 8.73 26.31
C ARG A 124 8.16 9.35 24.98
N PRO A 125 9.22 10.17 24.95
CA PRO A 125 9.80 10.62 23.70
C PRO A 125 10.38 9.42 22.94
N ARG A 126 10.21 9.39 21.62
CA ARG A 126 10.87 8.41 20.76
C ARG A 126 11.52 9.13 19.59
N ASN A 127 12.82 8.86 19.41
CA ASN A 127 13.56 9.31 18.25
C ASN A 127 13.27 8.37 17.08
N VAL A 128 12.99 8.95 15.93
CA VAL A 128 12.79 8.25 14.66
C VAL A 128 13.82 8.80 13.68
N ALA A 129 14.59 7.91 13.07
CA ALA A 129 15.52 8.24 12.00
C ALA A 129 14.82 8.09 10.65
N ASN A 130 15.11 9.01 9.72
CA ASN A 130 14.58 8.98 8.36
C ASN A 130 15.71 8.73 7.37
N SER A 131 15.48 7.81 6.43
CA SER A 131 16.31 7.59 5.25
C SER A 131 15.46 7.84 3.99
N ARG A 132 16.08 8.34 2.92
CA ARG A 132 15.39 8.68 1.66
C ARG A 132 16.18 8.10 0.49
N ASP A 133 15.45 7.48 -0.43
CA ASP A 133 15.94 7.12 -1.76
C ASP A 133 15.25 8.02 -2.79
N GLU A 134 16.05 8.62 -3.68
CA GLU A 134 15.60 9.61 -4.67
C GLU A 134 15.43 9.00 -6.08
N SER A 135 15.59 7.68 -6.23
CA SER A 135 15.80 7.06 -7.54
C SER A 135 14.54 6.80 -8.41
N HIS A 136 13.31 7.11 -7.98
CA HIS A 136 12.10 6.69 -8.72
C HIS A 136 11.04 7.80 -8.90
N THR A 137 11.02 8.42 -10.08
CA THR A 137 9.88 9.21 -10.61
C THR A 137 9.27 8.49 -11.81
N GLY A 138 8.16 7.77 -11.62
CA GLY A 138 7.41 7.13 -12.70
C GLY A 138 6.14 7.89 -13.04
N SER A 139 6.02 8.41 -14.26
CA SER A 139 4.78 9.00 -14.77
C SER A 139 3.82 7.89 -15.21
N ALA A 140 2.61 7.85 -14.65
CA ALA A 140 1.54 6.96 -15.09
C ALA A 140 0.35 7.79 -15.60
N SER A 141 -0.06 7.57 -16.86
CA SER A 141 -1.30 8.16 -17.39
C SER A 141 -2.52 7.41 -16.88
N CYS A 142 -3.59 8.17 -16.65
CA CYS A 142 -4.88 7.68 -16.18
C CYS A 142 -5.63 6.92 -17.29
N ILE A 143 -6.15 5.73 -16.98
CA ILE A 143 -7.15 5.05 -17.80
C ILE A 143 -8.52 5.24 -17.12
N THR A 144 -9.46 5.81 -17.86
CA THR A 144 -10.89 5.87 -17.48
C THR A 144 -11.54 4.49 -17.60
N PRO A 145 -12.52 4.14 -16.75
CA PRO A 145 -13.06 2.79 -16.71
C PRO A 145 -13.98 2.54 -17.91
N ASN A 146 -13.51 1.82 -18.92
CA ASN A 146 -14.35 0.92 -19.70
C ASN A 146 -13.76 -0.49 -19.59
N LEU A 147 -14.50 -1.35 -18.90
CA LEU A 147 -14.17 -2.75 -18.66
C LEU A 147 -14.26 -3.55 -19.95
N THR A 148 -13.11 -3.98 -20.49
CA THR A 148 -12.95 -5.33 -21.05
C THR A 148 -11.51 -5.78 -20.83
N ILE A 149 -11.26 -6.53 -19.75
CA ILE A 149 -9.96 -7.19 -19.53
C ILE A 149 -10.01 -8.56 -20.23
N ASN A 150 -9.61 -8.61 -21.49
CA ASN A 150 -9.22 -9.86 -22.14
C ASN A 150 -7.77 -10.18 -21.72
N ASN A 151 -7.62 -10.94 -20.65
CA ASN A 151 -6.30 -11.36 -20.15
C ASN A 151 -5.82 -12.63 -20.87
N GLN A 152 -5.02 -12.45 -21.90
CA GLN A 152 -4.04 -13.45 -22.34
C GLN A 152 -2.64 -12.94 -21.97
N TRP A 153 -2.19 -13.26 -20.75
CA TRP A 153 -0.78 -13.17 -20.40
C TRP A 153 -0.40 -14.39 -19.56
N LYS A 154 0.33 -15.33 -20.20
CA LYS A 154 1.07 -16.38 -19.50
C LYS A 154 2.27 -15.72 -18.81
N LEU A 155 2.27 -15.71 -17.48
CA LEU A 155 3.45 -15.36 -16.68
C LEU A 155 4.00 -16.64 -16.05
N THR A 156 5.14 -17.08 -16.56
CA THR A 156 6.01 -18.07 -15.93
C THR A 156 6.71 -17.42 -14.74
N TYR A 157 6.56 -18.02 -13.56
CA TYR A 157 7.19 -17.56 -12.32
C TYR A 157 8.56 -18.22 -12.14
N TYR A 158 9.57 -17.44 -11.74
CA TYR A 158 10.77 -17.94 -11.08
C TYR A 158 10.91 -17.25 -9.71
N TRP A 159 11.21 -18.07 -8.69
CA TRP A 159 11.20 -17.76 -7.26
C TRP A 159 12.51 -17.13 -6.77
#